data_AF-A0A416MMH5-F1
#
_entry.id   AF-A0A416MMH5-F1
#
_cell.length_a   1.000
_cell.length_b   1.000
_cell.length_c   1.000
_cell.angle_alpha   90.00
_cell.angle_beta   90.00
_cell.angle_gamma   90.00
#
_symmetry.space_group_name_H-M   'P 1'
#
loop_
_entity.id
_entity.type
_entity.pdbx_description
1 polymer ?
#
loop_
_entity_poly.entity_id
_entity_poly.type
_entity_poly.pdbx_seq_one_letter_code
_entity_poly.pdbx_strand_id
1 'polypeptide(L)'
;MLGDETLRKLLSVYGGFYYLTPEQKKEKTHGLIEKRPFAFPWFASDIGAYAAFFTKDKSLAKTVWKNLLNALIKIGDEAGFIPVCYATDDQKKAHMEIVWIKTNFAAQWGLNTITTLELLRDALPDTMDGVRKLIEEMPGNEFHRA
;
A
#
# COMPACT_ATOMS: atom_id res chain seq x y z
N MET A 1 19.72 -12.19 -21.82
CA MET A 1 19.01 -11.38 -20.82
C MET A 1 18.06 -10.48 -21.58
N LEU A 2 16.79 -10.37 -21.16
CA LEU A 2 15.90 -9.33 -21.68
C LEU A 2 16.61 -7.98 -21.50
N GLY A 3 16.65 -7.13 -22.53
CA GLY A 3 17.24 -5.80 -22.42
C GLY A 3 16.60 -5.02 -21.27
N ASP A 4 17.39 -4.19 -20.60
CA ASP A 4 16.98 -3.41 -19.43
C ASP A 4 15.66 -2.66 -19.68
N GLU A 5 15.47 -2.09 -20.87
CA GLU A 5 14.23 -1.41 -21.27
C GLU A 5 12.99 -2.33 -21.33
N THR A 6 13.13 -3.55 -21.85
CA THR A 6 12.02 -4.50 -21.93
C THR A 6 11.58 -4.91 -20.53
N LEU A 7 12.53 -5.17 -19.64
CA LEU A 7 12.23 -5.51 -18.25
C LEU A 7 11.56 -4.34 -17.53
N ARG A 8 12.10 -3.13 -17.67
CA ARG A 8 11.51 -1.89 -17.11
C ARG A 8 10.08 -1.67 -17.57
N LYS A 9 9.80 -1.90 -18.86
CA LYS A 9 8.45 -1.78 -19.41
C LYS A 9 7.51 -2.84 -18.85
N LEU A 10 7.94 -4.09 -18.77
CA LEU A 10 7.12 -5.19 -18.22
C LEU A 10 6.79 -4.96 -16.74
N LEU A 11 7.75 -4.47 -15.96
CA LEU A 11 7.52 -4.10 -14.55
C LEU A 11 6.50 -2.97 -14.42
N SER A 12 6.59 -1.95 -15.26
CA SER A 12 5.60 -0.86 -15.29
C SER A 12 4.21 -1.35 -15.67
N VAL A 13 4.10 -2.22 -16.69
CA VAL A 13 2.82 -2.84 -17.07
C VAL A 13 2.25 -3.66 -15.91
N TYR A 14 3.06 -4.47 -15.26
CA TYR A 14 2.63 -5.32 -14.14
C TYR A 14 2.15 -4.49 -12.94
N GLY A 15 2.92 -3.47 -12.54
CA GLY A 15 2.55 -2.58 -11.44
C GLY A 15 1.24 -1.85 -11.69
N GLY A 16 1.05 -1.27 -12.90
CA GLY A 16 -0.22 -0.64 -13.26
C GLY A 16 -1.38 -1.63 -13.35
N PHE A 17 -1.14 -2.83 -13.87
CA PHE A 17 -2.16 -3.88 -13.97
C PHE A 17 -2.67 -4.35 -12.61
N TYR A 18 -1.80 -4.37 -11.59
CA TYR A 18 -2.15 -4.84 -10.25
C TYR A 18 -3.33 -4.06 -9.65
N TYR A 19 -3.37 -2.75 -9.85
CA TYR A 19 -4.38 -1.84 -9.28
C TYR A 19 -5.66 -1.70 -10.09
N LEU A 20 -5.77 -2.39 -11.23
CA LEU A 20 -6.99 -2.40 -12.03
C LEU A 20 -8.14 -3.13 -11.32
N THR A 21 -9.37 -2.67 -11.56
CA THR A 21 -10.57 -3.39 -11.11
C THR A 21 -10.67 -4.76 -11.80
N PRO A 22 -11.44 -5.72 -11.25
CA PRO A 22 -11.69 -7.00 -11.91
C PRO A 22 -12.18 -6.86 -13.36
N GLU A 23 -13.05 -5.89 -13.62
CA GLU A 23 -13.62 -5.61 -14.95
C GLU A 23 -12.53 -5.13 -15.91
N GLN A 24 -11.69 -4.19 -15.47
CA GLN A 24 -10.56 -3.68 -16.25
C GLN A 24 -9.51 -4.76 -16.54
N LYS A 25 -9.26 -5.66 -15.57
CA LYS A 25 -8.36 -6.82 -15.76
C LYS A 25 -8.92 -7.80 -16.78
N LYS A 26 -10.22 -8.10 -16.70
CA LYS A 26 -10.92 -8.96 -17.67
C LYS A 26 -10.83 -8.38 -19.07
N GLU A 27 -11.12 -7.09 -19.22
CA GLU A 27 -11.06 -6.39 -20.52
C GLU A 27 -9.66 -6.44 -21.13
N LYS A 28 -8.63 -6.03 -20.36
CA LYS A 28 -7.23 -6.02 -20.83
C LYS A 28 -6.68 -7.39 -21.19
N THR A 29 -7.23 -8.44 -20.60
CA THR A 29 -6.77 -9.82 -20.82
C THR A 29 -7.70 -10.61 -21.73
N HIS A 30 -8.71 -9.97 -22.32
CA HIS A 30 -9.73 -10.63 -23.15
C HIS A 30 -10.37 -11.85 -22.46
N GLY A 31 -10.64 -11.74 -21.16
CA GLY A 31 -11.25 -12.82 -20.37
C GLY A 31 -10.29 -13.91 -19.89
N LEU A 32 -8.98 -13.77 -20.08
CA LEU A 32 -8.01 -14.75 -19.53
C LEU A 32 -7.88 -14.64 -18.00
N ILE A 33 -8.10 -13.45 -17.44
CA ILE A 33 -8.10 -13.21 -15.99
C ILE A 33 -9.49 -12.71 -15.56
N GLU A 34 -10.33 -13.62 -15.06
CA GLU A 34 -11.68 -13.29 -14.58
C GLU A 34 -11.93 -13.62 -13.11
N LYS A 35 -11.35 -14.71 -12.59
CA LYS A 35 -11.63 -15.23 -11.24
C LYS A 35 -10.40 -15.27 -10.33
N ARG A 36 -9.44 -14.36 -10.56
CA ARG A 36 -8.23 -14.26 -9.74
C ARG A 36 -8.22 -12.94 -8.97
N PRO A 37 -8.49 -12.94 -7.66
CA PRO A 37 -8.30 -11.75 -6.85
C PRO A 37 -6.80 -11.46 -6.76
N PHE A 38 -6.44 -10.18 -6.97
CA PHE A 38 -5.10 -9.69 -6.66
C PHE A 38 -5.17 -9.19 -5.22
N ALA A 39 -4.85 -10.08 -4.29
CA ALA A 39 -5.02 -9.85 -2.86
C ALA A 39 -3.96 -8.90 -2.30
N PHE A 40 -4.36 -8.02 -1.39
CA PHE A 40 -3.52 -7.05 -0.67
C PHE A 40 -2.83 -5.99 -1.55
N PRO A 41 -3.58 -5.01 -2.07
CA PRO A 41 -3.05 -3.89 -2.87
C PRO A 41 -1.89 -3.12 -2.24
N TRP A 42 -1.77 -3.10 -0.92
CA TRP A 42 -0.68 -2.40 -0.24
C TRP A 42 0.67 -3.13 -0.34
N PHE A 43 0.69 -4.45 -0.54
CA PHE A 43 1.94 -5.20 -0.79
C PHE A 43 2.57 -4.84 -2.13
N ALA A 44 1.75 -4.51 -3.14
CA ALA A 44 2.19 -4.16 -4.49
C ALA A 44 2.55 -2.68 -4.65
N SER A 45 2.69 -1.93 -3.56
CA SER A 45 2.89 -0.48 -3.62
C SER A 45 4.22 -0.09 -4.24
N ASP A 46 5.28 -0.88 -4.03
CA ASP A 46 6.59 -0.67 -4.66
C ASP A 46 6.52 -0.74 -6.20
N ILE A 47 5.92 -1.81 -6.74
CA ILE A 47 5.77 -2.01 -8.19
C ILE A 47 4.75 -1.05 -8.78
N GLY A 48 3.71 -0.70 -8.02
CA GLY A 48 2.75 0.35 -8.39
C GLY A 48 3.41 1.73 -8.46
N ALA A 49 4.27 2.05 -7.50
CA ALA A 49 5.01 3.30 -7.44
C ALA A 49 5.97 3.40 -8.63
N TYR A 50 6.72 2.34 -8.92
CA TYR A 50 7.55 2.25 -10.10
C TYR A 50 6.75 2.43 -11.39
N ALA A 51 5.61 1.76 -11.52
CA ALA A 51 4.76 1.90 -12.68
C ALA A 51 4.28 3.35 -12.88
N ALA A 52 3.76 3.99 -11.84
CA ALA A 52 3.29 5.36 -11.87
C ALA A 52 4.40 6.36 -12.18
N PHE A 53 5.59 6.19 -11.59
CA PHE A 53 6.76 7.01 -11.89
C PHE A 53 7.20 6.87 -13.35
N PHE A 54 7.33 5.63 -13.83
CA PHE A 54 7.79 5.34 -15.18
C PHE A 54 6.82 5.87 -16.25
N THR A 55 5.52 5.79 -16.02
CA THR A 55 4.48 6.27 -16.96
C THR A 55 4.04 7.71 -16.71
N LYS A 56 4.51 8.34 -15.62
CA LYS A 56 4.04 9.65 -15.12
C LYS A 56 2.53 9.68 -14.82
N ASP A 57 1.96 8.54 -14.42
CA ASP A 57 0.54 8.40 -14.11
C ASP A 57 0.23 8.89 -12.70
N LYS A 58 -0.27 10.12 -12.61
CA LYS A 58 -0.66 10.76 -11.33
C LYS A 58 -1.87 10.09 -10.66
N SER A 59 -2.74 9.43 -11.44
CA SER A 59 -3.90 8.73 -10.89
C SER A 59 -3.47 7.45 -10.19
N LEU A 60 -2.58 6.70 -10.83
CA LEU A 60 -1.97 5.52 -10.22
C LEU A 60 -1.14 5.91 -9.00
N ALA A 61 -0.37 6.99 -9.06
CA ALA A 61 0.41 7.47 -7.90
C ALA A 61 -0.47 7.74 -6.67
N LYS A 62 -1.62 8.41 -6.85
CA LYS A 62 -2.60 8.61 -5.78
C LYS A 62 -3.19 7.28 -5.29
N THR A 63 -3.47 6.36 -6.19
CA THR A 63 -4.02 5.03 -5.86
C THR A 63 -3.03 4.22 -5.01
N VAL A 64 -1.73 4.29 -5.31
CA VAL A 64 -0.68 3.63 -4.53
C VAL A 64 -0.66 4.19 -3.11
N TRP A 65 -0.57 5.52 -2.96
CA TRP A 65 -0.58 6.14 -1.63
C TRP A 65 -1.85 5.84 -0.84
N LYS A 66 -3.01 5.89 -1.51
CA LYS A 66 -4.31 5.55 -0.93
C LYS A 66 -4.31 4.14 -0.33
N ASN A 67 -3.86 3.14 -1.10
CA ASN A 67 -3.81 1.75 -0.62
C ASN A 67 -2.76 1.54 0.48
N LEU A 68 -1.57 2.13 0.35
CA LEU A 68 -0.49 1.97 1.33
C LEU A 68 -0.82 2.60 2.68
N LEU A 69 -1.41 3.80 2.68
CA LEU A 69 -1.81 4.50 3.91
C LEU A 69 -3.02 3.82 4.55
N ASN A 70 -4.01 3.39 3.76
CA ASN A 70 -5.20 2.69 4.27
C ASN A 70 -4.88 1.33 4.94
N ALA A 71 -3.71 0.75 4.65
CA ALA A 71 -3.25 -0.46 5.32
C ALA A 71 -2.83 -0.21 6.78
N LEU A 72 -2.37 1.01 7.11
CA LEU A 72 -1.88 1.38 8.45
C LEU A 72 -2.88 2.24 9.23
N ILE A 73 -3.58 3.14 8.53
CA ILE A 73 -4.43 4.19 9.09
C ILE A 73 -5.82 4.04 8.50
N LYS A 74 -6.85 4.11 9.35
CA LYS A 74 -8.25 4.22 8.92
C LYS A 74 -8.96 5.34 9.67
N ILE A 75 -10.10 5.76 9.14
CA ILE A 75 -10.98 6.71 9.84
C ILE A 75 -11.39 6.09 11.19
N GLY A 76 -11.08 6.79 12.28
CA GLY A 76 -11.34 6.33 13.64
C GLY A 76 -10.27 5.44 14.28
N ASP A 77 -9.19 5.09 13.56
CA ASP A 77 -8.03 4.39 14.10
C ASP A 77 -6.75 4.80 13.36
N GLU A 78 -6.14 5.86 13.88
CA GLU A 78 -4.93 6.50 13.35
C GLU A 78 -3.70 6.20 14.20
N ALA A 79 -3.80 5.24 15.13
CA ALA A 79 -2.73 4.95 16.08
C ALA A 79 -1.44 4.44 15.39
N GLY A 80 -1.54 3.88 14.18
CA GLY A 80 -0.40 3.33 13.47
C GLY A 80 0.43 2.38 14.34
N PHE A 81 1.74 2.64 14.44
CA PHE A 81 2.70 1.87 15.24
C PHE A 81 2.84 2.34 16.70
N ILE A 82 1.89 3.07 17.26
CA ILE A 82 1.94 3.47 18.67
C ILE A 82 1.77 2.22 19.56
N PRO A 83 2.75 1.90 20.43
CA PRO A 83 2.63 0.76 21.33
C PRO A 83 1.72 1.07 22.53
N VAL A 84 1.10 0.04 23.10
CA VAL A 84 0.31 0.08 24.32
C VAL A 84 1.03 -0.66 25.45
N CYS A 85 0.85 -0.20 26.69
CA CYS A 85 1.32 -0.94 27.85
C CYS A 85 0.40 -2.15 28.06
N TYR A 86 0.94 -3.36 28.02
CA TYR A 86 0.18 -4.60 28.24
C TYR A 86 0.41 -5.22 29.61
N ALA A 87 1.52 -4.88 30.27
CA ALA A 87 1.84 -5.35 31.61
C ALA A 87 2.79 -4.39 32.34
N THR A 88 2.81 -4.46 33.67
CA THR A 88 3.81 -3.81 34.51
C THR A 88 4.37 -4.86 35.48
N ASP A 89 5.69 -4.99 35.55
CA ASP A 89 6.33 -5.98 36.44
C ASP A 89 6.36 -5.51 37.90
N ASP A 90 6.87 -6.38 38.78
CA ASP A 90 7.05 -6.13 40.21
C ASP A 90 8.02 -4.97 40.51
N GLN A 91 8.88 -4.63 39.55
CA GLN A 91 9.81 -3.49 39.59
C GLN A 91 9.17 -2.21 39.03
N LYS A 92 7.87 -2.21 38.73
CA LYS A 92 7.12 -1.10 38.11
C LYS A 92 7.58 -0.74 36.69
N LYS A 93 8.23 -1.67 35.98
CA LYS A 93 8.61 -1.47 34.58
C LYS A 93 7.42 -1.75 33.67
N ALA A 94 7.11 -0.80 32.79
CA ALA A 94 6.08 -0.97 31.77
C ALA A 94 6.60 -1.85 30.62
N HIS A 95 5.81 -2.85 30.24
CA HIS A 95 6.02 -3.67 29.07
C HIS A 95 5.07 -3.23 27.95
N MET A 96 5.65 -2.91 26.80
CA MET A 96 4.98 -2.25 25.69
C MET A 96 4.84 -3.22 24.52
N GLU A 97 3.69 -3.20 23.84
CA GLU A 97 3.41 -4.04 22.68
C GLU A 97 2.57 -3.29 21.64
N ILE A 98 2.78 -3.58 20.36
CA ILE A 98 1.84 -3.22 19.28
C ILE A 98 1.04 -4.48 18.97
N VAL A 99 -0.05 -4.71 19.69
CA VAL A 99 -0.75 -6.03 19.76
C VAL A 99 -1.13 -6.58 18.38
N TRP A 100 -1.44 -5.72 17.43
CA TRP A 100 -1.87 -6.12 16.09
C TRP A 100 -0.72 -6.44 15.13
N ILE A 101 0.52 -6.00 15.44
CA ILE A 101 1.61 -6.00 14.47
C ILE A 101 2.04 -7.42 14.13
N LYS A 102 2.33 -7.64 12.85
CA LYS A 102 3.01 -8.84 12.35
C LYS A 102 4.32 -8.42 11.71
N THR A 103 5.37 -9.23 11.85
CA THR A 103 6.67 -8.95 11.22
C THR A 103 6.54 -8.75 9.71
N ASN A 104 5.70 -9.57 9.04
CA ASN A 104 5.43 -9.45 7.62
C ASN A 104 4.80 -8.10 7.26
N PHE A 105 3.84 -7.63 8.08
CA PHE A 105 3.22 -6.32 7.88
C PHE A 105 4.27 -5.21 7.99
N ALA A 106 5.04 -5.19 9.09
CA ALA A 106 6.03 -4.14 9.35
C ALA A 106 7.11 -4.07 8.26
N ALA A 107 7.64 -5.23 7.85
CA ALA A 107 8.68 -5.31 6.82
C ALA A 107 8.17 -4.79 5.47
N GLN A 108 7.01 -5.26 5.03
CA GLN A 108 6.46 -4.92 3.72
C GLN A 108 5.97 -3.49 3.69
N TRP A 109 5.29 -3.02 4.74
CA TRP A 109 4.85 -1.64 4.83
C TRP A 109 6.04 -0.67 4.86
N GLY A 110 7.12 -1.03 5.57
CA GLY A 110 8.36 -0.25 5.60
C GLY A 110 9.03 -0.14 4.23
N LEU A 111 9.25 -1.27 3.54
CA LEU A 111 9.87 -1.31 2.21
C LEU A 111 9.04 -0.55 1.17
N ASN A 112 7.72 -0.74 1.20
CA ASN A 112 6.79 -0.06 0.32
C ASN A 112 6.75 1.45 0.58
N THR A 113 6.81 1.87 1.84
CA THR A 113 6.88 3.30 2.21
C THR A 113 8.16 3.95 1.69
N ILE A 114 9.33 3.32 1.90
CA ILE A 114 10.62 3.86 1.41
C ILE A 114 10.59 4.03 -0.11
N THR A 115 10.13 3.01 -0.83
CA THR A 115 10.11 3.01 -2.31
C THR A 115 9.10 4.02 -2.84
N THR A 116 7.92 4.10 -2.23
CA THR A 116 6.87 5.04 -2.65
C THR A 116 7.26 6.48 -2.35
N LEU A 117 7.97 6.74 -1.24
CA LEU A 117 8.54 8.05 -0.96
C LEU A 117 9.57 8.46 -2.02
N GLU A 118 10.49 7.56 -2.39
CA GLU A 118 11.52 7.85 -3.39
C GLU A 118 10.91 8.22 -4.74
N LEU A 119 9.88 7.49 -5.17
CA LEU A 119 9.34 7.61 -6.53
C LEU A 119 8.17 8.59 -6.65
N LEU A 120 7.36 8.73 -5.60
CA LEU A 120 6.06 9.40 -5.63
C LEU A 120 5.87 10.40 -4.49
N ARG A 121 6.95 11.02 -3.98
CA ARG A 121 6.86 12.00 -2.88
C ARG A 121 5.80 13.08 -3.14
N ASP A 122 5.73 13.61 -4.35
CA ASP A 122 4.82 14.69 -4.74
C ASP A 122 3.33 14.32 -4.67
N ALA A 123 3.01 13.02 -4.61
CA ALA A 123 1.65 12.51 -4.51
C ALA A 123 1.22 12.21 -3.06
N LEU A 124 2.13 12.30 -2.09
CA LEU A 124 1.82 12.13 -0.67
C LEU A 124 1.10 13.38 -0.14
N PRO A 125 -0.03 13.25 0.58
CA PRO A 125 -0.65 14.40 1.23
C PRO A 125 0.26 15.02 2.31
N ASP A 126 0.31 16.34 2.36
CA ASP A 126 1.14 17.09 3.33
C ASP A 126 0.55 17.11 4.76
N THR A 127 -0.72 16.76 4.91
CA THR A 127 -1.45 16.85 6.19
C THR A 127 -2.29 15.60 6.46
N MET A 128 -2.57 15.34 7.73
CA MET A 128 -3.45 14.25 8.15
C MET A 128 -4.88 14.42 7.60
N ASP A 129 -5.39 15.64 7.46
CA ASP A 129 -6.68 15.87 6.80
C ASP A 129 -6.64 15.49 5.32
N GLY A 130 -5.51 15.71 4.65
CA GLY A 130 -5.28 15.24 3.28
C GLY A 130 -5.22 13.71 3.20
N VAL A 131 -4.58 13.05 4.18
CA VAL A 131 -4.56 11.59 4.30
C VAL A 131 -5.97 11.04 4.48
N ARG A 132 -6.76 11.61 5.42
CA ARG A 132 -8.16 11.22 5.66
C ARG A 132 -8.95 11.27 4.36
N LYS A 133 -8.99 12.43 3.70
CA LYS A 133 -9.68 12.63 2.41
C LYS A 133 -9.28 11.61 1.35
N LEU A 134 -7.99 11.27 1.29
CA LEU A 134 -7.48 10.29 0.33
C LEU A 134 -8.04 8.88 0.59
N ILE A 135 -8.20 8.48 1.86
CA ILE A 135 -8.63 7.13 2.23
C ILE A 135 -10.14 6.98 2.44
N GLU A 136 -10.92 8.05 2.64
CA GLU A 136 -12.39 7.95 2.85
C GLU A 136 -13.11 7.29 1.67
N GLU A 137 -12.54 7.43 0.48
CA GLU A 137 -13.07 6.90 -0.77
C GLU A 137 -12.81 5.38 -0.96
N MET A 138 -12.29 4.65 0.03
CA MET A 138 -12.09 3.19 -0.06
C MET A 138 -13.28 2.40 0.53
N PRO A 139 -13.94 1.53 -0.26
CA PRO A 139 -14.94 0.62 0.29
C PRO A 139 -14.25 -0.50 1.09
N GLY A 140 -14.63 -0.66 2.35
CA GLY A 140 -14.37 -1.88 3.14
C GLY A 140 -13.03 -1.94 3.89
N ASN A 141 -13.11 -2.47 5.12
CA ASN A 141 -12.02 -2.63 6.09
C ASN A 141 -11.11 -3.85 5.82
N GLU A 142 -11.11 -4.41 4.60
CA GLU A 142 -10.63 -5.79 4.36
C GLU A 142 -9.12 -5.97 4.53
N PHE A 143 -8.33 -4.88 4.52
CA PHE A 143 -6.87 -4.95 4.55
C PHE A 143 -6.17 -4.08 5.61
N HIS A 144 -6.91 -3.40 6.50
CA HIS A 144 -6.31 -2.64 7.61
C HIS A 144 -5.58 -3.61 8.53
N ARG A 145 -4.25 -3.44 8.68
CA ARG A 145 -3.40 -4.27 9.54
C ARG A 145 -3.43 -5.78 9.20
N ALA A 146 -3.73 -6.12 7.94
CA ALA A 146 -3.81 -7.52 7.48
C ALA A 146 -2.44 -8.21 7.39
#